data_AF-A0A366FDV1-F1
#
_entry.id   AF-A0A366FDV1-F1
#
_cell.length_a   1.000
_cell.length_b   1.000
_cell.length_c   1.000
_cell.angle_alpha   90.00
_cell.angle_beta   90.00
_cell.angle_gamma   90.00
#
_symmetry.space_group_name_H-M   'P 1'
#
loop_
_entity.id
_entity.type
_entity.pdbx_description
1 polymer ?
#
loop_
_entity_poly.entity_id
_entity_poly.type
_entity_poly.pdbx_seq_one_letter_code
_entity_poly.pdbx_strand_id
1 'polypeptide(L)'
;MMMLRDRLRSGDFWVDCSRAFRAFDDFLLPPETFAARRRAGELRLAVADRFDDWRTERVKLLDSRLQEIDALAVAGKLSEAVITAEGHSISPIRKIESDESEVIARRLYGMLPRLRITELLAEVHGWTGFADRFGHLRTGAPAEDGLALMTALLADATDLGLARMAGSSKSFSHSKLLWVAEWRIRDETCQAALPVWSMRFTRSPSRNSGATATRLRRTASFPRTHARRTG
;
A
#
# COMPACT_ATOMS: atom_id res chain seq x y z
N MET A 1 23.22 -14.12 13.59
CA MET A 1 23.35 -12.83 12.87
C MET A 1 22.01 -12.09 12.65
N MET A 2 20.86 -12.56 13.16
CA MET A 2 19.56 -11.85 13.06
C MET A 2 19.38 -10.73 14.11
N MET A 3 19.90 -10.93 15.33
CA MET A 3 19.69 -10.03 16.48
C MET A 3 20.09 -8.56 16.24
N LEU A 4 21.18 -8.30 15.52
CA LEU A 4 21.64 -6.92 15.27
C LEU A 4 20.77 -6.21 14.22
N ARG A 5 20.33 -6.94 13.20
CA ARG A 5 19.57 -6.36 12.09
C ARG A 5 18.14 -6.02 12.51
N ASP A 6 17.56 -6.83 13.40
CA ASP A 6 16.25 -6.54 14.00
C ASP A 6 16.34 -5.37 14.99
N ARG A 7 17.42 -5.29 15.79
CA ARG A 7 17.63 -4.16 16.72
C ARG A 7 17.96 -2.83 16.04
N LEU A 8 18.61 -2.85 14.88
CA LEU A 8 18.78 -1.66 14.03
C LEU A 8 17.44 -1.22 13.40
N ARG A 9 16.53 -2.16 13.13
CA ARG A 9 15.19 -1.85 12.60
C ARG A 9 14.20 -1.39 13.66
N SER A 10 14.31 -1.90 14.89
CA SER A 10 13.51 -1.41 16.03
C SER A 10 13.96 -0.03 16.49
N GLY A 11 15.20 0.36 16.19
CA GLY A 11 15.79 1.63 16.62
C GLY A 11 16.51 1.55 17.98
N ASP A 12 16.66 0.34 18.53
CA ASP A 12 17.38 0.11 19.80
C ASP A 12 18.88 0.37 19.67
N PHE A 13 19.42 0.24 18.46
CA PHE A 13 20.79 0.61 18.11
C PHE A 13 20.79 1.60 16.96
N TRP A 14 21.69 2.58 17.04
CA TRP A 14 21.97 3.54 15.98
C TRP A 14 23.44 3.46 15.58
N VAL A 15 23.73 3.88 14.35
CA VAL A 15 25.07 3.91 13.79
C VAL A 15 25.41 5.36 13.52
N ASP A 16 26.47 5.84 14.16
CA ASP A 16 26.94 7.21 13.97
C ASP A 16 27.27 7.45 12.48
N CYS A 17 26.84 8.60 11.96
CA CYS A 17 26.93 8.99 10.54
C CYS A 17 26.08 8.16 9.53
N SER A 18 25.30 7.16 9.96
CA SER A 18 24.36 6.48 9.05
C SER A 18 23.16 7.37 8.73
N ARG A 19 22.69 7.36 7.48
CA ARG A 19 21.43 8.05 7.08
C ARG A 19 20.18 7.22 7.37
N ALA A 20 20.31 5.90 7.44
CA ALA A 20 19.19 4.97 7.56
C ALA A 20 18.94 4.49 9.01
N PHE A 21 19.95 4.62 9.89
CA PHE A 21 19.93 4.11 11.26
C PHE A 21 20.49 5.17 12.24
N ARG A 22 19.88 6.36 12.26
CA ARG A 22 20.21 7.43 13.23
C ARG A 22 19.49 7.23 14.55
N ALA A 23 20.00 7.88 15.60
CA ALA A 23 19.27 8.00 16.86
C ALA A 23 17.93 8.70 16.59
N PHE A 24 16.87 8.27 17.30
CA PHE A 24 15.55 8.88 17.15
C PHE A 24 15.58 10.39 17.42
N ASP A 25 16.38 10.80 18.40
CA ASP A 25 16.54 12.20 18.82
C ASP A 25 17.09 13.11 17.70
N ASP A 26 17.87 12.56 16.76
CA ASP A 26 18.39 13.32 15.60
C ASP A 26 17.29 13.72 14.61
N PHE A 27 16.13 13.06 14.66
CA PHE A 27 14.96 13.41 13.84
C PHE A 27 14.03 14.40 14.54
N LEU A 28 14.22 14.62 15.85
CA LEU A 28 13.43 15.55 16.62
C LEU A 28 14.03 16.95 16.53
N LEU A 29 13.17 17.96 16.67
CA LEU A 29 13.66 19.31 16.92
C LEU A 29 14.33 19.34 18.30
N PRO A 30 15.54 19.91 18.43
CA PRO A 30 16.16 20.12 19.73
C PRO A 30 15.19 20.86 20.66
N PRO A 31 15.08 20.47 21.95
CA PRO A 31 14.08 21.02 22.86
C PRO A 31 14.08 22.54 22.94
N GLU A 32 15.27 23.16 22.92
CA GLU A 32 15.45 24.62 22.90
C GLU A 32 14.90 25.26 21.63
N THR A 33 15.21 24.68 20.47
CA THR A 33 14.70 25.14 19.17
C THR A 33 13.18 24.98 19.09
N PHE A 34 12.64 23.88 19.63
CA PHE A 34 11.21 23.66 19.72
C PHE A 34 10.53 24.70 20.61
N ALA A 35 11.07 24.94 21.82
CA ALA A 35 10.53 25.92 22.75
C ALA A 35 10.57 27.35 22.20
N ALA A 36 11.66 27.72 21.49
CA ALA A 36 11.78 29.00 20.81
C ALA A 36 10.73 29.16 19.70
N ARG A 37 10.62 28.16 18.80
CA ARG A 37 9.63 28.18 17.71
C ARG A 37 8.19 28.15 18.19
N ARG A 38 7.93 27.44 19.30
CA ARG A 38 6.61 27.42 19.95
C ARG A 38 6.24 28.81 20.48
N ARG A 39 7.16 29.50 21.17
CA ARG A 39 6.93 30.86 21.65
C ARG A 39 6.76 31.87 20.51
N ALA A 40 7.43 31.65 19.39
CA ALA A 40 7.32 32.49 18.19
C ALA A 40 6.09 32.17 17.30
N GLY A 41 5.32 31.12 17.60
CA GLY A 41 4.18 30.71 16.77
C GLY A 41 4.56 30.11 15.41
N GLU A 42 5.82 29.70 15.23
CA GLU A 42 6.38 29.27 13.94
C GLU A 42 6.25 27.76 13.70
N LEU A 43 5.61 27.02 14.60
CA LEU A 43 5.41 25.58 14.44
C LEU A 43 4.44 25.24 13.30
N ARG A 44 3.64 26.21 12.82
CA ARG A 44 2.66 26.08 11.72
C ARG A 44 1.77 24.84 11.87
N LEU A 45 1.42 24.51 13.12
CA LEU A 45 0.52 23.41 13.41
C LEU A 45 -0.92 23.87 13.14
N ALA A 46 -1.71 23.00 12.52
CA ALA A 46 -3.14 23.26 12.26
C ALA A 46 -4.01 23.11 13.52
N VAL A 47 -3.39 23.09 14.70
CA VAL A 47 -4.00 22.71 15.98
C VAL A 47 -3.53 23.70 17.04
N ALA A 48 -4.40 24.05 17.99
CA ALA A 48 -4.06 24.94 19.09
C ALA A 48 -2.85 24.43 19.90
N ASP A 49 -2.00 25.36 20.34
CA ASP A 49 -0.76 25.05 21.07
C ASP A 49 -0.98 24.50 22.49
N ARG A 50 -2.19 24.61 23.01
CA ARG A 50 -2.60 24.12 24.33
C ARG A 50 -3.69 23.08 24.19
N PHE A 51 -3.54 22.00 24.94
CA PHE A 51 -4.50 20.89 24.94
C PHE A 51 -5.90 21.34 25.38
N ASP A 52 -6.01 22.18 26.41
CA ASP A 52 -7.32 22.66 26.89
C ASP A 52 -8.05 23.48 25.83
N ASP A 53 -7.35 24.38 25.14
CA ASP A 53 -7.93 25.21 24.09
C ASP A 53 -8.40 24.34 22.92
N TRP A 54 -7.55 23.39 22.48
CA TRP A 54 -7.92 22.41 21.46
C TRP A 54 -9.14 21.58 21.90
N ARG A 55 -9.16 21.10 23.15
CA ARG A 55 -10.25 20.29 23.67
C ARG A 55 -11.55 21.08 23.68
N THR A 56 -11.53 22.32 24.16
CA THR A 56 -12.70 23.19 24.17
C THR A 56 -13.19 23.47 22.74
N GLU A 57 -12.29 23.74 21.80
CA GLU A 57 -12.63 23.92 20.39
C GLU A 57 -13.29 22.66 19.79
N ARG A 58 -12.71 21.48 20.03
CA ARG A 58 -13.24 20.21 19.52
C ARG A 58 -14.57 19.82 20.13
N VAL A 59 -14.76 20.07 21.43
CA VAL A 59 -16.03 19.83 22.12
C VAL A 59 -17.11 20.75 21.56
N LYS A 60 -16.82 22.04 21.38
CA LYS A 60 -17.76 23.00 20.76
C LYS A 60 -18.11 22.59 19.33
N LEU A 61 -17.12 22.20 18.53
CA LEU A 61 -17.35 21.73 17.17
C LEU A 61 -18.22 20.47 17.16
N LEU A 62 -17.92 19.50 18.02
CA LEU A 62 -18.73 18.28 18.14
C LEU A 62 -20.18 18.60 18.51
N ASP A 63 -20.40 19.44 19.51
CA ASP A 63 -21.73 19.83 19.96
C ASP A 63 -22.52 20.52 18.85
N SER A 64 -21.89 21.46 18.13
CA SER A 64 -22.53 22.14 16.98
C SER A 64 -22.92 21.17 15.86
N ARG A 65 -22.08 20.17 15.57
CA ARG A 65 -22.36 19.16 14.54
C ARG A 65 -23.43 18.18 14.98
N LEU A 66 -23.45 17.81 16.26
CA LEU A 66 -24.52 16.97 16.81
C LEU A 66 -25.86 17.68 16.75
N GLN A 67 -25.93 18.98 17.08
CA GLN A 67 -27.15 19.78 16.95
C GLN A 67 -27.62 19.89 15.50
N GLU A 68 -26.69 20.08 14.55
CA GLU A 68 -27.00 20.10 13.12
C GLU A 68 -27.56 18.75 12.64
N ILE A 69 -26.93 17.64 13.04
CA ILE A 69 -27.38 16.29 12.70
C ILE A 69 -28.74 16.00 13.33
N ASP A 70 -28.98 16.38 14.59
CA ASP A 70 -30.26 16.17 15.28
C ASP A 70 -31.39 16.93 14.57
N ALA A 71 -31.16 18.19 14.21
CA ALA A 71 -32.12 18.98 13.42
C ALA A 71 -32.43 18.34 12.06
N LEU A 72 -31.41 17.79 11.38
CA LEU A 72 -31.58 17.08 10.11
C LEU A 72 -32.27 15.72 10.28
N ALA A 73 -32.03 15.03 11.40
CA ALA A 73 -32.66 13.75 11.74
C ALA A 73 -34.15 13.94 12.00
N VAL A 74 -34.52 14.92 12.83
CA VAL A 74 -35.93 15.29 13.09
C VAL A 74 -36.64 15.70 11.80
N ALA A 75 -35.96 16.43 10.92
CA ALA A 75 -36.51 16.83 9.62
C ALA A 75 -36.54 15.69 8.57
N GLY A 76 -35.97 14.52 8.85
CA GLY A 76 -35.86 13.42 7.90
C GLY A 76 -34.99 13.73 6.67
N LYS A 77 -34.05 14.68 6.78
CA LYS A 77 -33.23 15.22 5.67
C LYS A 77 -31.80 14.67 5.65
N LEU A 78 -31.48 13.67 6.46
CA LEU A 78 -30.18 13.02 6.42
C LEU A 78 -30.05 12.23 5.11
N SER A 79 -29.10 12.61 4.26
CA SER A 79 -28.92 12.04 2.92
C SER A 79 -28.32 10.63 2.93
N GLU A 80 -27.51 10.31 3.95
CA GLU A 80 -26.73 9.08 4.02
C GLU A 80 -26.91 8.31 5.33
N ALA A 81 -27.81 8.75 6.21
CA ALA A 81 -28.05 8.10 7.49
C ALA A 81 -29.53 8.16 7.86
N VAL A 82 -30.03 7.09 8.47
CA VAL A 82 -31.37 7.06 9.07
C VAL A 82 -31.19 6.77 10.55
N ILE A 83 -31.77 7.63 11.38
CA ILE A 83 -31.79 7.47 12.84
C ILE A 83 -33.26 7.24 13.21
N THR A 84 -33.64 5.99 13.51
CA THR A 84 -34.96 5.64 14.06
C THR A 84 -34.84 5.16 15.50
N ALA A 85 -35.99 5.00 16.18
CA ALA A 85 -36.03 4.46 17.54
C ALA A 85 -35.48 3.02 17.64
N GLU A 86 -35.46 2.26 16.53
CA GLU A 86 -34.93 0.88 16.50
C GLU A 86 -33.43 0.82 16.21
N GLY A 87 -32.79 1.91 15.77
CA GLY A 87 -31.35 1.95 15.51
C GLY A 87 -30.90 3.04 14.54
N HIS A 88 -29.59 3.05 14.26
CA HIS A 88 -28.97 3.94 13.27
C HIS A 88 -28.43 3.11 12.09
N SER A 89 -28.75 3.54 10.87
CA SER A 89 -28.24 2.93 9.64
C SER A 89 -27.50 3.99 8.84
N ILE A 90 -26.20 3.77 8.61
CA ILE A 90 -25.37 4.60 7.73
C ILE A 90 -25.30 3.88 6.39
N SER A 91 -25.72 4.57 5.34
CA SER A 91 -25.60 4.06 3.98
C SER A 91 -24.12 3.86 3.64
N PRO A 92 -23.74 2.70 3.06
CA PRO A 92 -22.37 2.48 2.59
C PRO A 92 -21.96 3.61 1.65
N ILE A 93 -20.73 4.10 1.79
CA ILE A 93 -20.16 5.10 0.88
C ILE A 93 -20.25 4.55 -0.54
N ARG A 94 -21.18 5.10 -1.33
CA ARG A 94 -21.30 4.75 -2.74
C ARG A 94 -20.33 5.63 -3.52
N LYS A 95 -19.59 5.01 -4.41
CA LYS A 95 -18.78 5.74 -5.38
C LYS A 95 -19.73 6.62 -6.19
N ILE A 96 -19.56 7.94 -6.12
CA ILE A 96 -20.30 8.88 -6.94
C ILE A 96 -19.71 8.80 -8.35
N GLU A 97 -20.11 7.77 -9.10
CA GLU A 97 -19.84 7.72 -10.52
C GLU A 97 -20.89 8.59 -11.20
N SER A 98 -20.46 9.72 -11.77
CA SER A 98 -21.31 10.48 -12.69
C SER A 98 -21.34 9.74 -14.02
N ASP A 99 -22.53 9.63 -14.65
CA ASP A 99 -22.69 9.02 -15.97
C ASP A 99 -21.72 9.60 -17.01
N GLU A 100 -21.41 10.90 -16.93
CA GLU A 100 -20.43 11.56 -17.80
C GLU A 100 -19.01 11.00 -17.61
N SER A 101 -18.63 10.68 -16.36
CA SER A 101 -17.33 10.10 -16.04
C SER A 101 -17.19 8.68 -16.59
N GLU A 102 -18.28 7.91 -16.59
CA GLU A 102 -18.28 6.56 -17.17
C GLU A 102 -18.14 6.61 -18.70
N VAL A 103 -18.83 7.55 -19.37
CA VAL A 103 -18.72 7.75 -20.83
C VAL A 103 -17.29 8.13 -21.22
N ILE A 104 -16.68 9.06 -20.50
CA ILE A 104 -15.28 9.47 -20.74
C ILE A 104 -14.32 8.30 -20.48
N ALA A 105 -14.49 7.58 -19.37
CA ALA A 105 -13.67 6.42 -19.05
C ALA A 105 -13.76 5.35 -20.13
N ARG A 106 -14.97 5.01 -20.61
CA ARG A 106 -15.17 4.03 -21.69
C ARG A 106 -14.51 4.47 -22.98
N ARG A 107 -14.59 5.75 -23.34
CA ARG A 107 -13.90 6.29 -24.52
C ARG A 107 -12.38 6.19 -24.38
N LEU A 108 -11.84 6.55 -23.22
CA LEU A 108 -10.40 6.47 -22.94
C LEU A 108 -9.90 5.02 -22.97
N TYR A 109 -10.60 4.09 -22.31
CA TYR A 109 -10.27 2.66 -22.35
C TYR A 109 -10.37 2.07 -23.76
N GLY A 110 -11.31 2.55 -24.58
CA GLY A 110 -11.43 2.16 -25.99
C GLY A 110 -10.26 2.61 -26.87
N MET A 111 -9.51 3.64 -26.45
CA MET A 111 -8.31 4.12 -27.16
C MET A 111 -7.05 3.34 -26.79
N LEU A 112 -7.06 2.58 -25.70
CA LEU A 112 -5.91 1.80 -25.27
C LEU A 112 -5.81 0.50 -26.07
N PRO A 113 -4.59 0.08 -26.46
CA PRO A 113 -4.39 -1.21 -27.10
C PRO A 113 -4.77 -2.34 -26.14
N ARG A 114 -5.34 -3.42 -26.68
CA ARG A 114 -5.60 -4.64 -25.91
C ARG A 114 -4.28 -5.35 -25.64
N LEU A 115 -3.68 -5.09 -24.48
CA LEU A 115 -2.42 -5.71 -24.03
C LEU A 115 -2.69 -6.69 -22.89
N ARG A 116 -2.00 -7.84 -22.88
CA ARG A 116 -2.05 -8.74 -21.72
C ARG A 116 -1.19 -8.16 -20.60
N ILE A 117 -1.68 -8.19 -19.35
CA ILE A 117 -0.93 -7.67 -18.19
C ILE A 117 0.46 -8.34 -18.09
N THR A 118 0.59 -9.60 -18.47
CA THR A 118 1.87 -10.33 -18.50
C THR A 118 2.86 -9.80 -19.55
N GLU A 119 2.36 -9.29 -20.68
CA GLU A 119 3.19 -8.65 -21.71
C GLU A 119 3.66 -7.27 -21.23
N LEU A 120 2.78 -6.50 -20.59
CA LEU A 120 3.16 -5.24 -19.95
C LEU A 120 4.25 -5.45 -18.91
N LEU A 121 4.13 -6.50 -18.09
CA LEU A 121 5.16 -6.84 -17.10
C LEU A 121 6.48 -7.27 -17.76
N ALA A 122 6.43 -7.95 -18.90
CA ALA A 122 7.63 -8.29 -19.68
C ALA A 122 8.32 -7.03 -20.24
N GLU A 123 7.55 -6.04 -20.72
CA GLU A 123 8.08 -4.76 -21.18
C GLU A 123 8.70 -3.96 -20.03
N VAL A 124 8.00 -3.88 -18.88
CA VAL A 124 8.54 -3.27 -17.66
C VAL A 124 9.82 -3.97 -17.21
N HIS A 125 9.90 -5.30 -17.33
CA HIS A 125 11.14 -6.02 -17.09
C HIS A 125 12.23 -5.61 -18.07
N GLY A 126 11.95 -5.47 -19.37
CA GLY A 126 12.92 -4.96 -20.35
C GLY A 126 13.49 -3.59 -19.97
N TRP A 127 12.69 -2.73 -19.34
CA TRP A 127 13.15 -1.41 -18.90
C TRP A 127 13.91 -1.41 -17.57
N THR A 128 13.50 -2.27 -16.64
CA THR A 128 13.94 -2.18 -15.23
C THR A 128 14.89 -3.30 -14.83
N GLY A 129 14.86 -4.45 -15.51
CA GLY A 129 15.57 -5.66 -15.07
C GLY A 129 15.00 -6.28 -13.80
N PHE A 130 13.76 -5.94 -13.39
CA PHE A 130 13.26 -6.37 -12.07
C PHE A 130 13.15 -7.89 -11.94
N ALA A 131 12.83 -8.61 -13.02
CA ALA A 131 12.68 -10.06 -13.01
C ALA A 131 13.99 -10.79 -12.69
N ASP A 132 15.15 -10.15 -12.93
CA ASP A 132 16.47 -10.71 -12.63
C ASP A 132 16.69 -10.91 -11.12
N ARG A 133 15.89 -10.24 -10.29
CA ARG A 133 15.91 -10.42 -8.83
C ARG A 133 15.20 -11.70 -8.38
N PHE A 134 14.45 -12.36 -9.26
CA PHE A 134 13.71 -13.60 -8.98
C PHE A 134 14.50 -14.84 -9.42
N GLY A 135 15.73 -14.95 -8.91
CA GLY A 135 16.60 -16.10 -9.13
C GLY A 135 16.09 -17.40 -8.49
N HIS A 136 16.50 -18.53 -9.05
CA HIS A 136 16.21 -19.85 -8.50
C HIS A 136 16.83 -20.00 -7.10
N LEU A 137 16.09 -20.55 -6.13
CA LEU A 137 16.49 -20.63 -4.71
C LEU A 137 17.92 -21.18 -4.51
N ARG A 138 18.24 -22.27 -5.20
CA ARG A 138 19.50 -23.00 -5.00
C ARG A 138 20.66 -22.50 -5.87
N THR A 139 20.37 -22.03 -7.07
CA THR A 139 21.38 -21.79 -8.12
C THR A 139 21.52 -20.33 -8.47
N GLY A 140 20.59 -19.47 -8.06
CA GLY A 140 20.52 -18.07 -8.48
C GLY A 140 20.16 -17.87 -9.95
N ALA A 141 19.94 -18.94 -10.73
CA ALA A 141 19.71 -18.85 -12.15
C ALA A 141 18.45 -18.03 -12.48
N PRO A 142 18.44 -17.25 -13.58
CA PRO A 142 17.27 -16.48 -14.00
C PRO A 142 16.08 -17.38 -14.32
N ALA A 143 14.90 -16.78 -14.45
CA ALA A 143 13.70 -17.52 -14.84
C ALA A 143 13.83 -18.00 -16.29
N GLU A 144 13.76 -19.33 -16.48
CA GLU A 144 13.73 -19.93 -17.82
C GLU A 144 12.50 -19.46 -18.61
N ASP A 145 11.38 -19.30 -17.90
CA ASP A 145 10.12 -18.83 -18.46
C ASP A 145 9.69 -17.55 -17.72
N GLY A 146 10.06 -16.41 -18.32
CA GLY A 146 9.72 -15.09 -17.78
C GLY A 146 8.21 -14.88 -17.67
N LEU A 147 7.42 -15.38 -18.63
CA LEU A 147 5.96 -15.25 -18.61
C LEU A 147 5.33 -16.06 -17.47
N ALA A 148 5.86 -17.26 -17.17
CA ALA A 148 5.42 -18.04 -16.02
C ALA A 148 5.73 -17.33 -14.70
N LEU A 149 6.90 -16.67 -14.59
CA LEU A 149 7.24 -15.82 -13.46
C LEU A 149 6.28 -14.63 -13.32
N MET A 150 6.00 -13.90 -14.41
CA MET A 150 5.05 -12.78 -14.38
C MET A 150 3.65 -13.22 -13.99
N THR A 151 3.21 -14.39 -14.47
CA THR A 151 1.90 -14.94 -14.15
C THR A 151 1.80 -15.34 -12.67
N ALA A 152 2.85 -15.97 -12.13
CA ALA A 152 2.90 -16.33 -10.72
C ALA A 152 2.97 -15.08 -9.81
N LEU A 153 3.73 -14.06 -10.21
CA LEU A 153 3.83 -12.79 -9.48
C LEU A 153 2.50 -12.03 -9.49
N LEU A 154 1.81 -11.99 -10.64
CA LEU A 154 0.49 -11.38 -10.74
C LEU A 154 -0.52 -12.09 -9.84
N ALA A 155 -0.49 -13.43 -9.80
CA ALA A 155 -1.37 -14.21 -8.94
C ALA A 155 -1.15 -13.96 -7.44
N ASP A 156 0.10 -13.75 -7.01
CA ASP A 156 0.44 -13.38 -5.63
C ASP A 156 0.06 -11.91 -5.33
N ALA A 157 0.24 -11.01 -6.30
CA ALA A 157 -0.01 -9.58 -6.13
C ALA A 157 -1.50 -9.21 -6.10
N THR A 158 -2.36 -9.94 -6.82
CA THR A 158 -3.80 -9.64 -6.90
C THR A 158 -4.66 -10.51 -5.98
N ASP A 159 -4.05 -11.28 -5.06
CA ASP A 159 -4.71 -12.25 -4.18
C ASP A 159 -5.68 -13.22 -4.91
N LEU A 160 -5.48 -13.40 -6.23
CA LEU A 160 -6.35 -14.24 -7.06
C LEU A 160 -6.01 -15.72 -6.82
N GLY A 161 -4.76 -16.00 -6.49
CA GLY A 161 -4.25 -17.35 -6.29
C GLY A 161 -3.90 -18.06 -7.60
N LEU A 162 -2.89 -18.93 -7.53
CA LEU A 162 -2.27 -19.57 -8.71
C LEU A 162 -3.24 -20.47 -9.47
N ALA A 163 -4.20 -21.10 -8.80
CA ALA A 163 -5.17 -22.01 -9.44
C ALA A 163 -6.16 -21.25 -10.34
N ARG A 164 -6.73 -20.14 -9.83
CA ARG A 164 -7.62 -19.29 -10.62
C ARG A 164 -6.88 -18.64 -11.78
N MET A 165 -5.65 -18.18 -11.56
CA MET A 165 -4.82 -17.60 -12.62
C MET A 165 -4.48 -18.60 -13.73
N ALA A 166 -4.21 -19.87 -13.40
CA ALA A 166 -4.00 -20.93 -14.38
C ALA A 166 -5.27 -21.17 -15.23
N GLY A 167 -6.44 -21.21 -14.58
CA GLY A 167 -7.72 -21.36 -15.26
C GLY A 167 -8.05 -20.20 -16.22
N SER A 168 -7.71 -18.97 -15.86
CA SER A 168 -7.98 -17.78 -16.66
C SER A 168 -7.00 -17.57 -17.82
N SER A 169 -5.70 -17.79 -17.57
CA SER A 169 -4.67 -17.50 -18.58
C SER A 169 -4.51 -18.60 -19.64
N LYS A 170 -4.95 -19.83 -19.35
CA LYS A 170 -4.79 -21.07 -20.17
C LYS A 170 -3.36 -21.35 -20.65
N SER A 171 -2.39 -20.53 -20.28
CA SER A 171 -1.03 -20.51 -20.81
C SER A 171 -0.10 -21.40 -19.99
N PHE A 172 -0.41 -21.57 -18.69
CA PHE A 172 0.38 -22.37 -17.77
C PHE A 172 -0.51 -23.22 -16.86
N SER A 173 -0.05 -24.43 -16.55
CA SER A 173 -0.71 -25.29 -15.57
C SER A 173 -0.50 -24.77 -14.16
N HIS A 174 -1.42 -25.09 -13.26
CA HIS A 174 -1.31 -24.74 -11.84
C HIS A 174 0.01 -25.24 -11.23
N SER A 175 0.39 -26.48 -11.52
CA SER A 175 1.64 -27.09 -11.03
C SER A 175 2.88 -26.32 -11.47
N LYS A 176 2.90 -25.82 -12.72
CA LYS A 176 4.03 -25.01 -13.22
C LYS A 176 4.11 -23.67 -12.50
N LEU A 177 2.99 -22.99 -12.28
CA LEU A 177 2.95 -21.73 -11.54
C LEU A 177 3.32 -21.91 -10.06
N LEU A 178 2.88 -22.99 -9.44
CA LEU A 178 3.25 -23.35 -8.07
C LEU A 178 4.75 -23.56 -7.93
N TRP A 179 5.34 -24.32 -8.86
CA TRP A 179 6.78 -24.53 -8.90
C TRP A 179 7.54 -23.20 -9.03
N VAL A 180 7.14 -22.35 -9.97
CA VAL A 180 7.78 -21.03 -10.14
C VAL A 180 7.66 -20.17 -8.88
N ALA A 181 6.48 -20.12 -8.26
CA ALA A 181 6.25 -19.37 -7.03
C ALA A 181 7.14 -19.88 -5.89
N GLU A 182 7.17 -21.19 -5.66
CA GLU A 182 7.93 -21.82 -4.56
C GLU A 182 9.45 -21.60 -4.70
N TRP A 183 9.97 -21.75 -5.92
CA TRP A 183 11.42 -21.69 -6.15
C TRP A 183 11.96 -20.28 -6.38
N ARG A 184 11.11 -19.26 -6.61
CA ARG A 184 11.57 -17.92 -7.00
C ARG A 184 10.91 -16.76 -6.25
N ILE A 185 9.64 -16.87 -5.86
CA ILE A 185 8.91 -15.78 -5.18
C ILE A 185 9.08 -15.93 -3.67
N ARG A 186 9.80 -14.98 -3.08
CA ARG A 186 10.12 -14.94 -1.65
C ARG A 186 10.13 -13.48 -1.19
N ASP A 187 9.98 -13.27 0.11
CA ASP A 187 10.00 -11.92 0.67
C ASP A 187 11.34 -11.20 0.36
N GLU A 188 12.45 -11.94 0.38
CA GLU A 188 13.77 -11.42 0.01
C GLU A 188 13.88 -10.98 -1.48
N THR A 189 13.31 -11.75 -2.41
CA THR A 189 13.37 -11.45 -3.84
C THR A 189 12.43 -10.29 -4.17
N CYS A 190 11.27 -10.24 -3.53
CA CYS A 190 10.36 -9.08 -3.58
C CYS A 190 11.05 -7.82 -3.05
N GLN A 191 11.68 -7.88 -1.87
CA GLN A 191 12.41 -6.74 -1.30
C GLN A 191 13.57 -6.28 -2.18
N ALA A 192 14.28 -7.20 -2.83
CA ALA A 192 15.36 -6.86 -3.76
C ALA A 192 14.86 -6.21 -5.07
N ALA A 193 13.63 -6.53 -5.51
CA ALA A 193 13.02 -5.94 -6.70
C ALA A 193 12.46 -4.52 -6.46
N LEU A 194 12.04 -4.19 -5.22
CA LEU A 194 11.41 -2.91 -4.89
C LEU A 194 12.25 -1.65 -5.24
N PRO A 195 13.56 -1.57 -4.92
CA PRO A 195 14.36 -0.40 -5.28
C PRO A 195 14.46 -0.20 -6.80
N VAL A 196 14.57 -1.30 -7.54
CA VAL A 196 14.66 -1.29 -9.01
C VAL A 196 13.36 -0.74 -9.62
N TRP A 197 12.22 -1.08 -9.02
CA TRP A 197 10.92 -0.55 -9.42
C TRP A 197 10.80 0.95 -9.11
N SER A 198 11.12 1.36 -7.89
CA SER A 198 10.97 2.76 -7.44
C SER A 198 11.89 3.75 -8.16
N MET A 199 13.12 3.35 -8.47
CA MET A 199 14.17 4.25 -9.00
C MET A 199 13.93 4.69 -10.45
N ARG A 200 13.10 3.94 -11.21
CA ARG A 200 12.80 4.27 -12.61
C ARG A 200 11.46 5.00 -12.80
N PHE A 201 10.46 4.72 -11.96
CA PHE A 201 9.21 5.50 -11.94
C PHE A 201 9.41 6.96 -11.50
N THR A 202 10.41 7.23 -10.66
CA THR A 202 10.79 8.60 -10.26
C THR A 202 11.53 9.40 -11.34
N ARG A 203 11.96 8.75 -12.43
CA ARG A 203 12.66 9.39 -13.57
C ARG A 203 11.78 9.63 -14.80
N SER A 204 10.51 9.21 -14.79
CA SER A 204 9.58 9.50 -15.89
C SER A 204 8.97 10.91 -15.75
N PRO A 205 8.79 11.71 -16.82
CA PRO A 205 8.51 13.15 -16.70
C PRO A 205 7.07 13.51 -16.32
N SER A 206 6.14 12.56 -16.18
CA SER A 206 4.76 12.86 -15.81
C SER A 206 4.57 13.00 -14.29
N ARG A 207 5.28 13.97 -13.69
CA ARG A 207 4.96 14.52 -12.38
C ARG A 207 3.80 15.51 -12.56
N ASN A 208 2.56 15.00 -12.51
CA ASN A 208 1.39 15.76 -12.07
C ASN A 208 0.18 14.84 -11.88
N SER A 209 0.27 13.94 -10.91
CA SER A 209 -0.91 13.51 -10.16
C SER A 209 -0.44 12.95 -8.82
N GLY A 210 -0.93 13.55 -7.73
CA GLY A 210 -0.51 13.30 -6.36
C GLY A 210 -0.98 11.95 -5.83
N ALA A 211 -0.37 10.86 -6.28
CA ALA A 211 -0.55 9.54 -5.69
C ALA A 211 0.56 9.28 -4.67
N THR A 212 0.27 9.58 -3.41
CA THR A 212 1.06 9.16 -2.25
C THR A 212 1.17 7.64 -2.28
N ALA A 213 2.39 7.12 -2.44
CA ALA A 213 2.64 5.68 -2.40
C ALA A 213 2.41 5.17 -0.95
N THR A 214 1.19 4.74 -0.66
CA THR A 214 0.85 4.05 0.58
C THR A 214 1.62 2.73 0.62
N ARG A 215 2.65 2.70 1.47
CA ARG A 215 3.47 1.53 1.77
C ARG A 215 2.56 0.46 2.38
N LEU A 216 2.18 -0.56 1.61
CA LEU A 216 1.50 -1.75 2.13
C LEU A 216 2.43 -2.42 3.15
N ARG A 217 2.11 -2.28 4.44
CA ARG A 217 2.62 -3.16 5.49
C ARG A 217 1.88 -4.49 5.35
N ARG A 218 2.57 -5.56 4.93
CA ARG A 218 2.07 -6.93 5.10
C ARG A 218 2.10 -7.27 6.60
N THR A 219 0.98 -7.11 7.28
CA THR A 219 0.67 -7.82 8.53
C THR A 219 -0.25 -8.99 8.20
N ALA A 220 0.33 -10.15 7.91
CA ALA A 220 -0.39 -11.41 7.94
C ALA A 220 0.63 -12.55 8.12
N SER A 221 0.96 -12.84 9.36
CA SER A 221 1.50 -14.14 9.75
C SER A 221 0.34 -15.14 9.72
N PHE A 222 0.35 -16.08 8.78
CA PHE A 222 -0.43 -17.31 8.91
C PHE A 222 0.48 -18.52 8.72
N PRO A 223 0.39 -19.53 9.60
CA PRO A 223 1.31 -20.67 9.62
C PRO A 223 1.04 -21.60 8.44
N ARG A 224 2.10 -22.03 7.76
CA ARG A 224 2.07 -23.12 6.78
C ARG A 224 1.90 -24.45 7.53
N THR A 225 0.72 -25.04 7.47
CA THR A 225 0.47 -26.40 7.98
C THR A 225 1.18 -27.40 7.07
N HIS A 226 2.27 -28.00 7.56
CA HIS A 226 2.87 -29.18 6.94
C HIS A 226 1.99 -30.40 7.23
N ALA A 227 1.23 -30.86 6.25
CA ALA A 227 0.67 -32.20 6.27
C ALA A 227 1.81 -33.20 5.96
N ARG A 228 2.35 -33.83 7.01
CA ARG A 228 3.16 -35.04 6.90
C ARG A 228 2.30 -36.13 6.26
N ARG A 229 2.77 -36.67 5.14
CA ARG A 229 2.27 -37.91 4.56
C ARG A 229 2.96 -39.07 5.29
N THR A 230 2.20 -39.87 6.02
CA THR A 230 2.63 -41.18 6.55
C THR A 230 1.67 -42.23 5.99
N GLY A 231 2.23 -43.30 5.42
CA GLY A 231 1.50 -44.50 5.00
C GLY A 231 0.94 -44.41 3.59
#